data_AF-A0A7X3RCN1-F1
#
_entry.id   AF-A0A7X3RCN1-F1
#
_cell.length_a   1.000
_cell.length_b   1.000
_cell.length_c   1.000
_cell.angle_alpha   90.00
_cell.angle_beta   90.00
_cell.angle_gamma   90.00
#
_symmetry.space_group_name_H-M   'P 1'
#
loop_
_entity.id
_entity.type
_entity.pdbx_description
1 polymer ?
#
loop_
_entity_poly.entity_id
_entity_poly.type
_entity_poly.pdbx_seq_one_letter_code
_entity_poly.pdbx_strand_id
1 'polypeptide(L)'
;MKMCHACLLIFSFAVVSGCMSMSGYKEASLRHHAYATGTTPATAKEWRALISEFQRVIDADPKGASADDAQYAIASSWLWSIKAGDTEAPHRAIEAFKKLIYTYPNSEYVPFAYYWLGRCYDAIGDDYQATIQYQLLGNRYAASKIAAFAKLELARLYARQGYIKRAETFYESLINGSGNQEIGVAASIELEALKTVKKPGISPPQNTTQKQQIVRQPTKQPMQQPQQAKQERSQPPRQPKLERATAKPKPLTPKSLTREFGLTAKTIIIDPGHGGKDPGAPGAGTLHEKGIVLSISAKLRDILTAKGYTVLMTRDTDRFIPLKKRTEFATQHKADLFLSIHANGSESSKANGIETYYLDVTSTDSASEKIAVRENINSGYSIQELDTLLEGLIRESKSEDSRRLAQSVQQALVQSTGAVDRGVKHARFVVLIGTKVPAILIETGFVSNAVEGQKLATSAYQHKIATAIAQGVDRFLGQIGETPFVAAQTAKLAATSTKRNR
;
A
#
# COMPACT_ATOMS: atom_id res chain seq x y z
N MET A 1 -14.54 -26.86 4.17
CA MET A 1 -13.28 -26.43 3.52
C MET A 1 -12.43 -27.66 3.25
N LYS A 2 -12.33 -28.13 1.99
CA LYS A 2 -11.33 -29.14 1.61
C LYS A 2 -9.99 -28.39 1.44
N MET A 3 -9.05 -28.58 2.36
CA MET A 3 -7.73 -27.94 2.30
C MET A 3 -6.77 -28.75 1.42
N CYS A 4 -6.03 -28.05 0.55
CA CYS A 4 -4.97 -28.59 -0.31
C CYS A 4 -3.86 -29.21 0.54
N HIS A 5 -3.34 -30.36 0.12
CA HIS A 5 -2.32 -31.16 0.81
C HIS A 5 -0.94 -30.48 0.90
N ALA A 6 -0.78 -29.25 0.39
CA ALA A 6 0.51 -28.57 0.28
C ALA A 6 1.05 -27.95 1.59
N CYS A 7 0.29 -27.96 2.70
CA CYS A 7 0.79 -27.51 4.02
C CYS A 7 1.65 -28.56 4.76
N LEU A 8 1.82 -29.77 4.21
CA LEU A 8 2.38 -30.93 4.90
C LEU A 8 3.92 -31.05 4.90
N LEU A 9 4.69 -30.15 4.26
CA LEU A 9 6.12 -30.36 4.01
C LEU A 9 7.07 -29.21 4.40
N ILE A 10 6.89 -28.57 5.56
CA ILE A 10 7.93 -27.67 6.14
C ILE A 10 8.03 -27.84 7.67
N PHE A 11 8.10 -29.08 8.17
CA PHE A 11 8.44 -29.36 9.56
C PHE A 11 9.34 -30.59 9.63
N SER A 12 10.50 -30.54 8.99
CA SER A 12 11.55 -31.54 9.19
C SER A 12 12.91 -30.95 8.82
N PHE A 13 13.83 -31.01 9.78
CA PHE A 13 15.28 -30.72 9.74
C PHE A 13 15.77 -29.30 10.08
N ALA A 14 16.09 -29.11 11.36
CA ALA A 14 17.33 -28.48 11.80
C ALA A 14 17.80 -29.11 13.14
N VAL A 15 18.98 -29.73 13.15
CA VAL A 15 19.78 -30.21 14.29
C VAL A 15 21.16 -29.57 14.05
N VAL A 16 21.88 -28.86 14.94
CA VAL A 16 22.50 -29.14 16.25
C VAL A 16 22.97 -27.73 16.73
N SER A 17 22.72 -27.22 17.94
CA SER A 17 23.54 -27.39 19.16
C SER A 17 23.02 -26.41 20.24
N GLY A 18 22.90 -26.84 21.51
CA GLY A 18 22.56 -25.96 22.64
C GLY A 18 21.56 -26.56 23.64
N CYS A 19 22.00 -27.57 24.39
CA CYS A 19 21.18 -28.29 25.38
C CYS A 19 20.82 -27.40 26.58
N MET A 20 19.59 -26.89 26.61
CA MET A 20 18.64 -26.92 27.74
C MET A 20 17.35 -26.10 27.45
N SER A 21 17.34 -25.25 26.41
CA SER A 21 16.11 -24.63 25.85
C SER A 21 15.47 -25.43 24.71
N MET A 22 16.27 -26.25 24.00
CA MET A 22 15.85 -27.00 22.81
C MET A 22 14.91 -28.18 23.08
N SER A 23 14.94 -28.78 24.28
CA SER A 23 14.09 -29.94 24.59
C SER A 23 12.60 -29.55 24.70
N GLY A 24 12.30 -28.46 25.41
CA GLY A 24 10.93 -27.97 25.59
C GLY A 24 10.30 -27.49 24.28
N TYR A 25 11.05 -26.75 23.46
CA TYR A 25 10.57 -26.33 22.13
C TYR A 25 10.29 -27.54 21.22
N LYS A 26 11.20 -28.53 21.19
CA LYS A 26 11.05 -29.70 20.33
C LYS A 26 9.84 -30.54 20.70
N GLU A 27 9.59 -30.73 21.99
CA GLU A 27 8.44 -31.50 22.48
C GLU A 27 7.11 -30.78 22.20
N ALA A 28 7.05 -29.48 22.43
CA ALA A 28 5.90 -28.65 22.09
C ALA A 28 5.62 -28.67 20.57
N SER A 29 6.66 -28.59 19.74
CA SER A 29 6.53 -28.65 18.27
C SER A 29 6.00 -30.00 17.77
N LEU A 30 6.36 -31.11 18.41
CA LEU A 30 5.80 -32.44 18.09
C LEU A 30 4.30 -32.50 18.41
N ARG A 31 3.88 -31.98 19.58
CA ARG A 31 2.46 -31.87 19.93
C ARG A 31 1.70 -30.97 18.98
N HIS A 32 2.26 -29.81 18.65
CA HIS A 32 1.69 -28.89 17.67
C HIS A 32 1.38 -29.59 16.36
N HIS A 33 2.35 -30.35 15.83
CA HIS A 33 2.18 -31.10 14.60
C HIS A 33 1.07 -32.14 14.72
N ALA A 34 1.09 -32.96 15.77
CA ALA A 34 0.07 -33.99 15.99
C ALA A 34 -1.35 -33.42 16.10
N TYR A 35 -1.50 -32.25 16.73
CA TYR A 35 -2.78 -31.55 16.84
C TYR A 35 -3.22 -30.96 15.49
N ALA A 36 -2.30 -30.33 14.76
CA ALA A 36 -2.59 -29.67 13.48
C ALA A 36 -2.99 -30.67 12.37
N THR A 37 -2.36 -31.85 12.34
CA THR A 37 -2.67 -32.93 11.38
C THR A 37 -3.92 -33.73 11.76
N GLY A 38 -4.40 -33.59 13.00
CA GLY A 38 -5.47 -34.42 13.54
C GLY A 38 -5.03 -35.83 13.91
N THR A 39 -3.72 -36.12 13.91
CA THR A 39 -3.17 -37.39 14.44
C THR A 39 -3.53 -37.55 15.91
N THR A 40 -3.61 -36.43 16.65
CA THR A 40 -4.12 -36.38 18.01
C THR A 40 -5.14 -35.25 18.12
N PRO A 41 -6.42 -35.54 18.42
CA PRO A 41 -7.40 -34.50 18.67
C PRO A 41 -6.98 -33.62 19.85
N ALA A 42 -7.20 -32.31 19.76
CA ALA A 42 -6.92 -31.38 20.83
C ALA A 42 -8.08 -30.39 21.01
N THR A 43 -8.45 -30.18 22.26
CA THR A 43 -9.40 -29.17 22.72
C THR A 43 -8.80 -27.77 22.65
N ALA A 44 -9.65 -26.74 22.67
CA ALA A 44 -9.19 -25.35 22.79
C ALA A 44 -8.30 -25.11 24.02
N LYS A 45 -8.57 -25.81 25.13
CA LYS A 45 -7.76 -25.74 26.36
C LYS A 45 -6.35 -26.29 26.16
N GLU A 46 -6.21 -27.42 25.46
CA GLU A 46 -4.91 -28.04 25.16
C GLU A 46 -4.09 -27.20 24.19
N TRP A 47 -4.73 -26.58 23.18
CA TRP A 47 -4.07 -25.61 22.31
C TRP A 47 -3.53 -24.41 23.08
N ARG A 48 -4.33 -23.85 24.01
CA ARG A 48 -3.89 -22.71 24.84
C ARG A 48 -2.74 -23.07 25.77
N ALA A 49 -2.75 -24.28 26.36
CA ALA A 49 -1.64 -24.77 27.17
C ALA A 49 -0.34 -24.89 26.32
N LEU A 50 -0.46 -25.45 25.12
CA LEU A 50 0.65 -25.54 24.17
C LEU A 50 1.20 -24.17 23.75
N ILE A 51 0.32 -23.19 23.55
CA ILE A 51 0.71 -21.79 23.27
C ILE A 51 1.52 -21.21 24.44
N SER A 52 1.14 -21.48 25.69
CA SER A 52 1.91 -21.04 26.87
C SER A 52 3.29 -21.70 26.96
N GLU A 53 3.46 -22.92 26.44
CA GLU A 53 4.77 -23.56 26.34
C GLU A 53 5.69 -22.83 25.35
N PHE A 54 5.19 -22.51 24.15
CA PHE A 54 5.96 -21.71 23.20
C PHE A 54 6.27 -20.30 23.71
N GLN A 55 5.34 -19.67 24.45
CA GLN A 55 5.59 -18.36 25.04
C GLN A 55 6.75 -18.40 26.05
N ARG A 56 6.87 -19.48 26.83
CA ARG A 56 8.03 -19.67 27.74
C ARG A 56 9.36 -19.78 27.00
N VAL A 57 9.38 -20.31 25.78
CA VAL A 57 10.59 -20.33 24.93
C VAL A 57 11.01 -18.91 24.57
N ILE A 58 10.06 -18.06 24.17
CA ILE A 58 10.32 -16.65 23.84
C ILE A 58 10.74 -15.87 25.09
N ASP A 59 10.06 -16.08 26.23
CA ASP A 59 10.35 -15.35 27.47
C ASP A 59 11.76 -15.68 28.00
N ALA A 60 12.23 -16.91 27.80
CA ALA A 60 13.56 -17.35 28.18
C ALA A 60 14.67 -16.72 27.32
N ASP A 61 14.44 -16.61 26.01
CA ASP A 61 15.39 -15.97 25.09
C ASP A 61 14.68 -15.26 23.91
N PRO A 62 14.26 -13.99 24.10
CA PRO A 62 13.45 -13.28 23.10
C PRO A 62 14.15 -13.02 21.76
N LYS A 63 15.49 -13.09 21.75
CA LYS A 63 16.35 -12.90 20.57
C LYS A 63 17.04 -14.19 20.15
N GLY A 64 16.69 -15.31 20.78
CA GLY A 64 17.27 -16.62 20.52
C GLY A 64 16.93 -17.16 19.14
N ALA A 65 17.72 -18.14 18.71
CA ALA A 65 17.56 -18.77 17.40
C ALA A 65 16.20 -19.48 17.20
N SER A 66 15.46 -19.77 18.27
CA SER A 66 14.13 -20.39 18.22
C SER A 66 12.98 -19.42 18.52
N ALA A 67 13.26 -18.12 18.68
CA ALA A 67 12.26 -17.18 19.14
C ALA A 67 11.21 -16.85 18.06
N ASP A 68 11.62 -16.73 16.80
CA ASP A 68 10.73 -16.51 15.66
C ASP A 68 9.94 -17.78 15.29
N ASP A 69 10.63 -18.93 15.31
CA ASP A 69 10.10 -20.30 15.31
C ASP A 69 8.94 -20.49 16.30
N ALA A 70 9.18 -20.19 17.59
CA ALA A 70 8.18 -20.28 18.64
C ALA A 70 7.05 -19.27 18.45
N GLN A 71 7.35 -18.04 18.00
CA GLN A 71 6.33 -17.03 17.74
C GLN A 71 5.42 -17.42 16.56
N TYR A 72 5.97 -18.07 15.53
CA TYR A 72 5.18 -18.67 14.45
C TYR A 72 4.32 -19.82 14.97
N ALA A 73 4.87 -20.71 15.80
CA ALA A 73 4.15 -21.81 16.41
C ALA A 73 2.98 -21.34 17.32
N ILE A 74 3.13 -20.24 18.06
CA ILE A 74 2.04 -19.59 18.79
C ILE A 74 0.93 -19.16 17.82
N ALA A 75 1.30 -18.45 16.75
CA ALA A 75 0.33 -17.90 15.81
C ALA A 75 -0.44 -18.99 15.05
N SER A 76 0.27 -20.02 14.57
CA SER A 76 -0.35 -21.16 13.91
C SER A 76 -1.18 -22.01 14.89
N SER A 77 -0.78 -22.15 16.16
CA SER A 77 -1.58 -22.85 17.18
C SER A 77 -2.92 -22.16 17.42
N TRP A 78 -2.93 -20.82 17.51
CA TRP A 78 -4.18 -20.07 17.56
C TRP A 78 -5.02 -20.34 16.31
N LEU A 79 -4.45 -20.23 15.11
CA LEU A 79 -5.16 -20.53 13.86
C LEU A 79 -5.80 -21.93 13.86
N TRP A 80 -5.07 -22.97 14.27
CA TRP A 80 -5.59 -24.34 14.28
C TRP A 80 -6.65 -24.57 15.35
N SER A 81 -6.56 -23.88 16.49
CA SER A 81 -7.55 -23.96 17.57
C SER A 81 -8.95 -23.49 17.16
N ILE A 82 -9.09 -22.74 16.06
CA ILE A 82 -10.39 -22.38 15.46
C ILE A 82 -11.21 -23.65 15.16
N LYS A 83 -10.57 -24.72 14.67
CA LYS A 83 -11.25 -26.00 14.38
C LYS A 83 -11.75 -26.71 15.65
N ALA A 84 -11.15 -26.39 16.80
CA ALA A 84 -11.56 -26.90 18.11
C ALA A 84 -12.68 -26.06 18.75
N GLY A 85 -13.25 -25.09 18.01
CA GLY A 85 -14.36 -24.25 18.48
C GLY A 85 -13.94 -23.06 19.33
N ASP A 86 -12.66 -22.66 19.32
CA ASP A 86 -12.21 -21.47 20.05
C ASP A 86 -12.65 -20.19 19.32
N THR A 87 -13.59 -19.46 19.92
CA THR A 87 -14.18 -18.24 19.35
C THR A 87 -13.24 -17.02 19.39
N GLU A 88 -12.24 -17.01 20.30
CA GLU A 88 -11.25 -15.93 20.37
C GLU A 88 -10.07 -16.14 19.42
N ALA A 89 -9.86 -17.39 19.01
CA ALA A 89 -8.71 -17.81 18.24
C ALA A 89 -8.44 -17.02 16.94
N PRO A 90 -9.43 -16.61 16.14
CA PRO A 90 -9.16 -15.83 14.93
C PRO A 90 -8.45 -14.49 15.23
N HIS A 91 -8.93 -13.75 16.23
CA HIS A 91 -8.34 -12.47 16.63
C HIS A 91 -6.97 -12.67 17.28
N ARG A 92 -6.80 -13.71 18.10
CA ARG A 92 -5.51 -14.06 18.72
C ARG A 92 -4.47 -14.47 17.68
N ALA A 93 -4.86 -15.22 16.66
CA ALA A 93 -3.99 -15.59 15.54
C ALA A 93 -3.53 -14.33 14.78
N ILE A 94 -4.44 -13.39 14.51
CA ILE A 94 -4.11 -12.11 13.86
C ILE A 94 -3.05 -11.34 14.66
N GLU A 95 -3.26 -11.17 15.96
CA GLU A 95 -2.30 -10.45 16.81
C GLU A 95 -0.95 -11.19 16.91
N ALA A 96 -0.96 -12.52 16.98
CA ALA A 96 0.26 -13.31 17.03
C ALA A 96 1.07 -13.27 15.72
N PHE A 97 0.42 -13.32 14.55
CA PHE A 97 1.12 -13.16 13.27
C PHE A 97 1.61 -11.73 13.04
N LYS A 98 0.83 -10.70 13.43
CA LYS A 98 1.30 -9.31 13.44
C LYS A 98 2.55 -9.15 14.30
N LYS A 99 2.56 -9.75 15.49
CA LYS A 99 3.71 -9.76 16.39
C LYS A 99 4.92 -10.43 15.74
N LEU A 100 4.75 -11.57 15.07
CA LEU A 100 5.83 -12.22 14.31
C LEU A 100 6.46 -11.27 13.28
N ILE A 101 5.64 -10.62 12.45
CA ILE A 101 6.09 -9.68 11.42
C ILE A 101 6.81 -8.48 12.02
N TYR A 102 6.30 -7.94 13.12
CA TYR A 102 6.84 -6.75 13.77
C TYR A 102 8.14 -7.04 14.52
N THR A 103 8.18 -8.13 15.30
CA THR A 103 9.30 -8.47 16.17
C THR A 103 10.43 -9.18 15.40
N TYR A 104 10.09 -10.00 14.40
CA TYR A 104 11.03 -10.82 13.64
C TYR A 104 10.92 -10.58 12.12
N PRO A 105 11.15 -9.34 11.63
CA PRO A 105 10.90 -8.97 10.23
C PRO A 105 11.78 -9.69 9.19
N ASN A 106 12.86 -10.34 9.63
CA ASN A 106 13.78 -11.11 8.80
C ASN A 106 13.53 -12.63 8.87
N SER A 107 12.54 -13.07 9.65
CA SER A 107 12.21 -14.50 9.79
C SER A 107 11.73 -15.11 8.47
N GLU A 108 12.10 -16.36 8.21
CA GLU A 108 11.61 -17.11 7.04
C GLU A 108 10.10 -17.36 7.07
N TYR A 109 9.46 -17.20 8.23
CA TYR A 109 8.03 -17.33 8.41
C TYR A 109 7.22 -16.09 8.03
N VAL A 110 7.86 -14.94 7.79
CA VAL A 110 7.15 -13.69 7.45
C VAL A 110 6.23 -13.84 6.22
N PRO A 111 6.63 -14.49 5.11
CA PRO A 111 5.72 -14.79 4.00
C PRO A 111 4.51 -15.62 4.44
N PHE A 112 4.71 -16.65 5.26
CA PHE A 112 3.62 -17.49 5.78
C PHE A 112 2.70 -16.70 6.72
N ALA A 113 3.26 -15.80 7.53
CA ALA A 113 2.49 -14.92 8.40
C ALA A 113 1.55 -14.02 7.60
N TYR A 114 2.00 -13.41 6.50
CA TYR A 114 1.13 -12.65 5.61
C TYR A 114 0.04 -13.52 4.99
N TYR A 115 0.37 -14.72 4.52
CA TYR A 115 -0.63 -15.64 3.99
C TYR A 115 -1.72 -15.98 5.04
N TRP A 116 -1.30 -16.37 6.24
CA TRP A 116 -2.23 -16.77 7.29
C TRP A 116 -3.00 -15.60 7.89
N LEU A 117 -2.42 -14.40 7.98
CA LEU A 117 -3.18 -13.19 8.30
C LEU A 117 -4.26 -12.95 7.28
N GLY A 118 -3.94 -13.10 5.98
CA GLY A 118 -4.93 -12.99 4.91
C GLY A 118 -6.10 -13.94 5.11
N ARG A 119 -5.80 -15.20 5.46
CA ARG A 119 -6.81 -16.23 5.75
C ARG A 119 -7.60 -15.95 7.02
N CYS A 120 -6.99 -15.41 8.06
CA CYS A 120 -7.68 -15.04 9.30
C CYS A 120 -8.63 -13.86 9.07
N TYR A 121 -8.18 -12.82 8.36
CA TYR A 121 -9.02 -11.67 8.02
C TYR A 121 -10.20 -12.06 7.12
N ASP A 122 -9.95 -12.91 6.12
CA ASP A 122 -11.01 -13.47 5.26
C ASP A 122 -12.04 -14.25 6.12
N ALA A 123 -11.58 -15.07 7.06
CA ALA A 123 -12.45 -15.85 7.94
C ALA A 123 -13.35 -14.99 8.86
N ILE A 124 -12.93 -13.77 9.22
CA ILE A 124 -13.73 -12.82 10.01
C ILE A 124 -14.48 -11.80 9.15
N GLY A 125 -14.42 -11.93 7.81
CA GLY A 125 -15.13 -11.05 6.87
C GLY A 125 -14.43 -9.72 6.58
N ASP A 126 -13.17 -9.55 7.00
CA ASP A 126 -12.34 -8.39 6.67
C ASP A 126 -11.59 -8.61 5.36
N ASP A 127 -12.36 -8.63 4.27
CA ASP A 127 -11.90 -8.77 2.89
C ASP A 127 -10.80 -7.75 2.54
N TYR A 128 -10.86 -6.55 3.13
CA TYR A 128 -9.90 -5.48 2.89
C TYR A 128 -8.54 -5.81 3.49
N GLN A 129 -8.50 -6.13 4.79
CA GLN A 129 -7.25 -6.55 5.43
C GLN A 129 -6.72 -7.82 4.77
N ALA A 130 -7.58 -8.79 4.43
CA ALA A 130 -7.17 -9.99 3.73
C ALA A 130 -6.45 -9.69 2.41
N THR A 131 -7.04 -8.81 1.60
CA THR A 131 -6.49 -8.31 0.33
C THR A 131 -5.10 -7.69 0.54
N ILE A 132 -4.94 -6.82 1.55
CA ILE A 132 -3.63 -6.23 1.87
C ILE A 132 -2.60 -7.32 2.12
N GLN A 133 -2.89 -8.30 2.97
CA GLN A 133 -1.87 -9.26 3.38
C GLN A 133 -1.39 -10.11 2.20
N TYR A 134 -2.31 -10.54 1.33
CA TYR A 134 -1.95 -11.27 0.11
C TYR A 134 -1.18 -10.40 -0.88
N GLN A 135 -1.52 -9.12 -1.02
CA GLN A 135 -0.75 -8.20 -1.84
C GLN A 135 0.66 -7.95 -1.28
N LEU A 136 0.81 -7.78 0.04
CA LEU A 136 2.12 -7.64 0.69
C LEU A 136 2.99 -8.87 0.41
N LEU A 137 2.42 -10.05 0.54
CA LEU A 137 3.08 -11.32 0.22
C LEU A 137 3.50 -11.37 -1.25
N GLY A 138 2.57 -11.17 -2.18
CA GLY A 138 2.84 -11.21 -3.61
C GLY A 138 3.83 -10.14 -4.09
N ASN A 139 3.83 -8.96 -3.47
CA ASN A 139 4.70 -7.85 -3.88
C ASN A 139 6.11 -7.94 -3.29
N ARG A 140 6.25 -8.44 -2.06
CA ARG A 140 7.54 -8.43 -1.33
C ARG A 140 8.25 -9.77 -1.33
N TYR A 141 7.48 -10.85 -1.38
CA TYR A 141 7.98 -12.21 -1.29
C TYR A 141 7.48 -13.02 -2.49
N ALA A 142 7.48 -12.40 -3.68
CA ALA A 142 7.02 -13.00 -4.93
C ALA A 142 7.70 -14.34 -5.25
N ALA A 143 8.96 -14.51 -4.84
CA ALA A 143 9.74 -15.73 -5.02
C ALA A 143 9.49 -16.80 -3.92
N SER A 144 8.69 -16.49 -2.89
CA SER A 144 8.39 -17.46 -1.82
C SER A 144 7.47 -18.57 -2.32
N LYS A 145 7.62 -19.77 -1.75
CA LYS A 145 6.78 -20.95 -2.09
C LYS A 145 5.28 -20.71 -1.84
N ILE A 146 4.94 -19.78 -0.95
CA ILE A 146 3.56 -19.46 -0.55
C ILE A 146 2.92 -18.34 -1.40
N ALA A 147 3.70 -17.65 -2.24
CA ALA A 147 3.22 -16.52 -3.05
C ALA A 147 2.12 -16.92 -4.04
N ALA A 148 2.24 -18.08 -4.68
CA ALA A 148 1.22 -18.59 -5.61
C ALA A 148 -0.12 -18.85 -4.91
N PHE A 149 -0.10 -19.33 -3.66
CA PHE A 149 -1.32 -19.52 -2.87
C PHE A 149 -1.99 -18.19 -2.54
N ALA A 150 -1.22 -17.20 -2.08
CA ALA A 150 -1.75 -15.87 -1.80
C ALA A 150 -2.35 -15.21 -3.04
N LYS A 151 -1.70 -15.39 -4.19
CA LYS A 151 -2.17 -14.88 -5.47
C LYS A 151 -3.49 -15.53 -5.91
N LEU A 152 -3.69 -16.81 -5.59
CA LEU A 152 -4.95 -17.52 -5.82
C LEU A 152 -6.06 -16.97 -4.90
N GLU A 153 -5.79 -16.83 -3.60
CA GLU A 153 -6.78 -16.25 -2.66
C GLU A 153 -7.13 -14.80 -3.01
N LEU A 154 -6.16 -14.03 -3.51
CA LEU A 154 -6.38 -12.66 -3.97
C LEU A 154 -7.28 -12.62 -5.23
N ALA A 155 -7.13 -13.58 -6.15
CA ALA A 155 -8.02 -13.71 -7.31
C ALA A 155 -9.47 -14.01 -6.87
N ARG A 156 -9.64 -14.90 -5.90
CA ARG A 156 -10.95 -15.22 -5.30
C ARG A 156 -11.58 -14.01 -4.63
N LEU A 157 -10.82 -13.26 -3.83
CA LEU A 157 -11.26 -12.01 -3.21
C LEU A 157 -11.75 -11.01 -4.25
N TYR A 158 -10.97 -10.78 -5.32
CA TYR A 158 -11.39 -9.89 -6.39
C TYR A 158 -12.66 -10.36 -7.10
N ALA A 159 -12.81 -11.67 -7.32
CA ALA A 159 -14.02 -12.22 -7.91
C ALA A 159 -15.24 -11.99 -7.02
N ARG A 160 -15.13 -12.25 -5.70
CA ARG A 160 -16.20 -12.01 -4.73
C ARG A 160 -16.60 -10.54 -4.63
N GLN A 161 -15.64 -9.63 -4.77
CA GLN A 161 -15.85 -8.18 -4.75
C GLN A 161 -16.32 -7.60 -6.09
N GLY A 162 -16.48 -8.43 -7.14
CA GLY A 162 -16.93 -7.99 -8.46
C GLY A 162 -15.84 -7.38 -9.35
N TYR A 163 -14.57 -7.43 -8.94
CA TYR A 163 -13.42 -7.00 -9.75
C TYR A 163 -13.01 -8.09 -10.76
N ILE A 164 -13.95 -8.49 -11.62
CA ILE A 164 -13.86 -9.67 -12.50
C ILE A 164 -12.59 -9.67 -13.35
N LYS A 165 -12.31 -8.57 -14.08
CA LYS A 165 -11.10 -8.47 -14.91
C LYS A 165 -9.79 -8.65 -14.13
N ARG A 166 -9.78 -8.18 -12.87
CA ARG A 166 -8.62 -8.30 -11.99
C ARG A 166 -8.47 -9.75 -11.54
N ALA A 167 -9.55 -10.40 -11.16
CA ALA A 167 -9.56 -11.84 -10.86
C ALA A 167 -9.06 -12.67 -12.06
N GLU A 168 -9.57 -12.40 -13.27
CA GLU A 168 -9.14 -13.05 -14.52
C GLU A 168 -7.62 -12.94 -14.73
N THR A 169 -7.09 -11.72 -14.64
CA THR A 169 -5.64 -11.46 -14.79
C THR A 169 -4.81 -12.28 -13.81
N PHE A 170 -5.27 -12.37 -12.55
CA PHE A 170 -4.58 -13.14 -11.52
C PHE A 170 -4.65 -14.65 -11.80
N TYR A 171 -5.81 -15.19 -12.18
CA TYR A 171 -5.94 -16.61 -12.56
C TYR A 171 -5.09 -16.97 -13.78
N GLU A 172 -5.14 -16.19 -14.86
CA GLU A 172 -4.34 -16.42 -16.07
C GLU A 172 -2.84 -16.46 -15.77
N SER A 173 -2.39 -15.53 -14.93
CA SER A 173 -0.98 -15.48 -14.55
C SER A 173 -0.55 -16.64 -13.62
N LEU A 174 -1.49 -17.31 -12.94
CA LEU A 174 -1.22 -18.55 -12.19
C LEU A 174 -1.17 -19.77 -13.10
N ILE A 175 -2.06 -19.83 -14.10
CA ILE A 175 -2.08 -20.88 -15.14
C ILE A 175 -0.76 -20.86 -15.92
N ASN A 176 -0.30 -19.67 -16.32
CA ASN A 176 0.85 -19.51 -17.20
C ASN A 176 2.22 -19.51 -16.47
N GLY A 177 2.25 -19.45 -15.14
CA GLY A 177 3.53 -19.15 -14.46
C GLY A 177 3.62 -19.43 -12.96
N SER A 178 2.69 -20.18 -12.35
CA SER A 178 2.76 -20.45 -10.90
C SER A 178 3.88 -21.41 -10.48
N GLY A 179 4.39 -22.24 -11.39
CA GLY A 179 5.33 -23.33 -11.06
C GLY A 179 4.72 -24.43 -10.17
N ASN A 180 3.44 -24.33 -9.83
CA ASN A 180 2.69 -25.28 -9.00
C ASN A 180 1.47 -25.76 -9.77
N GLN A 181 1.50 -27.03 -10.18
CA GLN A 181 0.47 -27.61 -11.05
C GLN A 181 -0.92 -27.62 -10.40
N GLU A 182 -1.01 -27.87 -9.09
CA GLU A 182 -2.30 -27.86 -8.37
C GLU A 182 -2.95 -26.47 -8.40
N ILE A 183 -2.14 -25.43 -8.17
CA ILE A 183 -2.62 -24.04 -8.20
C ILE A 183 -3.04 -23.64 -9.62
N GLY A 184 -2.27 -24.04 -10.64
CA GLY A 184 -2.62 -23.80 -12.04
C GLY A 184 -3.95 -24.44 -12.41
N VAL A 185 -4.18 -25.69 -11.99
CA VAL A 185 -5.45 -26.40 -12.21
C VAL A 185 -6.61 -25.71 -11.48
N ALA A 186 -6.43 -25.36 -10.20
CA ALA A 186 -7.45 -24.64 -9.44
C ALA A 186 -7.81 -23.29 -10.09
N ALA A 187 -6.80 -22.52 -10.51
CA ALA A 187 -6.98 -21.26 -11.21
C ALA A 187 -7.72 -21.44 -12.55
N SER A 188 -7.42 -22.50 -13.31
CA SER A 188 -8.12 -22.80 -14.56
C SER A 188 -9.60 -23.11 -14.34
N ILE A 189 -9.92 -23.92 -13.33
CA ILE A 189 -11.31 -24.28 -13.00
C ILE A 189 -12.08 -23.02 -12.57
N GLU A 190 -11.48 -22.23 -11.69
CA GLU A 190 -12.13 -21.01 -11.15
C GLU A 190 -12.27 -19.92 -12.21
N LEU A 191 -11.32 -19.80 -13.15
CA LEU A 191 -11.42 -18.89 -14.29
C LEU A 191 -12.55 -19.28 -15.25
N GLU A 192 -12.68 -20.57 -15.57
CA GLU A 192 -13.78 -21.04 -16.43
C GLU A 192 -15.15 -20.87 -15.74
N ALA A 193 -15.21 -21.09 -14.42
CA ALA A 193 -16.40 -20.74 -13.64
C ALA A 193 -16.71 -19.23 -13.73
N LEU A 194 -15.70 -18.38 -13.59
CA LEU A 194 -15.87 -16.92 -13.66
C LEU A 194 -16.40 -16.45 -15.03
N LYS A 195 -15.96 -17.07 -16.13
CA LYS A 195 -16.41 -16.76 -17.51
C LYS A 195 -17.81 -17.29 -17.82
N THR A 196 -18.21 -18.39 -17.20
CA THR A 196 -19.52 -19.04 -17.44
C THR A 196 -20.65 -18.41 -16.62
N VAL A 197 -20.35 -17.65 -15.57
CA VAL A 197 -21.32 -16.76 -14.93
C VAL A 197 -21.70 -15.67 -15.93
N LYS A 198 -22.85 -15.83 -16.59
CA LYS A 198 -23.51 -14.77 -17.39
C LYS A 198 -23.45 -13.47 -16.61
N LYS A 199 -22.87 -12.41 -17.21
CA LYS A 199 -22.99 -11.02 -16.70
C LYS A 199 -24.43 -10.80 -16.23
N PRO A 200 -24.69 -10.60 -14.92
CA PRO A 200 -25.91 -9.94 -14.54
C PRO A 200 -25.89 -8.61 -15.27
N GLY A 201 -26.94 -8.30 -16.02
CA GLY A 201 -27.08 -6.97 -16.59
C GLY A 201 -26.96 -5.97 -15.45
N ILE A 202 -25.83 -5.25 -15.39
CA ILE A 202 -25.70 -4.10 -14.52
C ILE A 202 -26.56 -3.04 -15.19
N SER A 203 -27.83 -2.98 -14.81
CA SER A 203 -28.53 -1.71 -14.80
C SER A 203 -27.76 -0.80 -13.84
N PRO A 204 -27.33 0.41 -14.27
CA PRO A 204 -26.81 1.41 -13.35
C PRO A 204 -27.82 1.66 -12.23
N PRO A 205 -27.38 2.09 -11.02
CA PRO A 205 -28.31 2.45 -9.96
C PRO A 205 -29.34 3.44 -10.50
N GLN A 206 -30.63 3.09 -10.39
CA GLN A 206 -31.73 3.93 -10.82
C GLN A 206 -31.72 5.20 -9.98
N ASN A 207 -31.23 6.29 -10.57
CA ASN A 207 -31.52 7.63 -10.10
C ASN A 207 -32.97 7.93 -10.50
N THR A 208 -33.89 7.86 -9.55
CA THR A 208 -35.27 8.33 -9.72
C THR A 208 -35.27 9.85 -9.74
N THR A 209 -35.14 10.45 -10.92
CA THR A 209 -35.70 11.77 -11.20
C THR A 209 -36.14 11.82 -12.65
N GLN A 210 -37.44 12.00 -12.86
CA GLN A 210 -38.10 12.00 -14.17
C GLN A 210 -37.86 13.30 -14.97
N LYS A 211 -38.03 13.14 -16.30
CA LYS A 211 -38.29 14.12 -17.38
C LYS A 211 -37.06 14.78 -18.01
N GLN A 212 -36.90 14.89 -19.33
CA GLN A 212 -37.74 14.51 -20.50
C GLN A 212 -36.83 14.52 -21.74
N GLN A 213 -37.09 13.61 -22.70
CA GLN A 213 -36.41 13.48 -23.99
C GLN A 213 -36.69 14.65 -24.93
N ILE A 214 -35.68 15.08 -25.71
CA ILE A 214 -35.89 15.47 -27.11
C ILE A 214 -34.87 14.76 -28.00
N VAL A 215 -35.43 14.18 -29.06
CA VAL A 215 -34.91 13.21 -30.02
C VAL A 215 -34.16 13.90 -31.16
N ARG A 216 -33.10 13.26 -31.71
CA ARG A 216 -32.91 12.92 -33.14
C ARG A 216 -31.47 12.47 -33.45
N GLN A 217 -31.35 11.21 -33.90
CA GLN A 217 -30.30 10.68 -34.77
C GLN A 217 -30.76 10.84 -36.26
N PRO A 218 -30.06 10.29 -37.28
CA PRO A 218 -28.64 10.42 -37.70
C PRO A 218 -28.54 10.63 -39.24
N THR A 219 -27.33 10.75 -39.82
CA THR A 219 -26.82 10.07 -41.08
C THR A 219 -25.49 10.68 -41.55
N LYS A 220 -24.38 9.91 -41.59
CA LYS A 220 -23.70 9.23 -42.74
C LYS A 220 -22.92 10.14 -43.74
N GLN A 221 -21.57 10.14 -43.60
CA GLN A 221 -20.44 9.91 -44.56
C GLN A 221 -20.61 10.02 -46.10
N PRO A 222 -19.55 10.04 -46.98
CA PRO A 222 -18.07 10.29 -46.85
C PRO A 222 -17.38 11.01 -48.08
N MET A 223 -16.02 11.05 -48.09
CA MET A 223 -15.04 11.25 -49.23
C MET A 223 -14.88 12.68 -49.80
N GLN A 224 -13.71 13.22 -50.20
CA GLN A 224 -12.54 12.68 -50.92
C GLN A 224 -11.32 13.66 -50.88
N GLN A 225 -10.12 13.14 -51.14
CA GLN A 225 -8.78 13.77 -51.34
C GLN A 225 -8.58 14.21 -52.83
N PRO A 226 -7.37 14.58 -53.38
CA PRO A 226 -6.07 15.10 -52.87
C PRO A 226 -5.42 16.20 -53.80
N GLN A 227 -4.10 16.45 -53.61
CA GLN A 227 -3.06 17.05 -54.51
C GLN A 227 -2.53 18.42 -54.05
N GLN A 228 -1.23 18.76 -54.08
CA GLN A 228 -0.23 18.54 -55.14
C GLN A 228 1.23 18.71 -54.61
N ALA A 229 2.19 18.13 -55.34
CA ALA A 229 3.63 18.08 -55.05
C ALA A 229 4.45 19.16 -55.78
N LYS A 230 5.66 19.46 -55.28
CA LYS A 230 6.80 19.93 -56.09
C LYS A 230 8.13 19.35 -55.60
N GLN A 231 8.92 18.87 -56.55
CA GLN A 231 10.28 18.32 -56.45
C GLN A 231 11.32 19.45 -56.59
N GLU A 232 12.52 19.30 -56.01
CA GLU A 232 13.76 19.11 -56.80
C GLU A 232 15.05 18.95 -55.94
N ARG A 233 15.81 17.92 -56.34
CA ARG A 233 17.26 17.77 -56.55
C ARG A 233 18.34 18.09 -55.48
N SER A 234 19.14 17.05 -55.32
CA SER A 234 20.44 16.77 -54.67
C SER A 234 21.65 17.67 -55.00
N GLN A 235 22.52 17.88 -53.99
CA GLN A 235 23.98 17.64 -53.98
C GLN A 235 24.50 17.51 -52.52
N PRO A 236 25.52 16.69 -52.22
CA PRO A 236 26.05 16.49 -50.86
C PRO A 236 27.27 17.38 -50.61
N PRO A 237 27.45 17.97 -49.40
CA PRO A 237 28.77 17.80 -48.79
C PRO A 237 28.86 17.89 -47.25
N ARG A 238 29.96 17.28 -46.77
CA ARG A 238 30.74 17.56 -45.55
C ARG A 238 30.21 17.03 -44.22
N GLN A 239 30.81 15.90 -43.82
CA GLN A 239 31.00 15.53 -42.41
C GLN A 239 31.77 16.65 -41.67
N PRO A 240 31.22 17.21 -40.57
CA PRO A 240 32.02 17.99 -39.63
C PRO A 240 32.81 17.04 -38.73
N LYS A 241 34.12 17.33 -38.63
CA LYS A 241 35.09 16.72 -37.73
C LYS A 241 34.53 16.53 -36.31
N LEU A 242 34.73 15.35 -35.73
CA LEU A 242 34.60 15.13 -34.30
C LEU A 242 35.64 15.99 -33.59
N GLU A 243 35.22 17.14 -33.08
CA GLU A 243 35.95 17.87 -32.07
C GLU A 243 35.78 17.10 -30.75
N ARG A 244 36.88 16.49 -30.29
CA ARG A 244 36.91 15.70 -29.06
C ARG A 244 36.81 16.65 -27.86
N ALA A 245 35.59 17.04 -27.51
CA ALA A 245 35.30 17.75 -26.29
C ALA A 245 35.62 16.83 -25.09
N THR A 246 36.74 17.10 -24.42
CA THR A 246 37.16 16.52 -23.15
C THR A 246 36.32 17.07 -21.98
N ALA A 247 34.99 17.06 -22.12
CA ALA A 247 34.11 17.28 -21.00
C ALA A 247 34.00 15.97 -20.22
N LYS A 248 34.50 15.95 -18.97
CA LYS A 248 34.16 14.89 -18.01
C LYS A 248 32.62 14.74 -18.03
N PRO A 249 32.07 13.52 -18.21
CA PRO A 249 30.62 13.36 -18.24
C PRO A 249 30.07 13.90 -16.91
N LYS A 250 29.18 14.90 -16.99
CA LYS A 250 28.41 15.32 -15.82
C LYS A 250 27.72 14.08 -15.26
N PRO A 251 27.79 13.81 -13.94
CA PRO A 251 27.01 12.73 -13.35
C PRO A 251 25.55 12.90 -13.77
N LEU A 252 24.96 11.84 -14.34
CA LEU A 252 23.52 11.81 -14.53
C LEU A 252 22.91 11.90 -13.13
N THR A 253 22.31 13.03 -12.79
CA THR A 253 21.46 13.15 -11.60
C THR A 253 20.05 12.74 -12.05
N PRO A 254 19.60 11.52 -11.74
CA PRO A 254 18.31 11.07 -12.21
C PRO A 254 17.20 11.95 -11.62
N LYS A 255 16.40 12.60 -12.48
CA LYS A 255 15.34 13.54 -12.06
C LYS A 255 14.16 12.83 -11.36
N SER A 256 14.10 11.51 -11.46
CA SER A 256 13.16 10.62 -10.76
C SER A 256 13.60 9.19 -11.01
N LEU A 257 14.13 8.51 -9.98
CA LEU A 257 14.57 7.11 -10.12
C LEU A 257 13.42 6.19 -10.56
N THR A 258 12.20 6.43 -10.06
CA THR A 258 11.00 5.68 -10.46
C THR A 258 10.66 5.87 -11.94
N ARG A 259 10.69 7.11 -12.46
CA ARG A 259 10.41 7.38 -13.87
C ARG A 259 11.53 6.92 -14.81
N GLU A 260 12.78 7.09 -14.40
CA GLU A 260 13.97 6.82 -15.21
C GLU A 260 14.23 5.32 -15.35
N PHE A 261 13.86 4.53 -14.33
CA PHE A 261 13.93 3.07 -14.35
C PHE A 261 12.57 2.39 -14.58
N GLY A 262 11.48 3.15 -14.79
CA GLY A 262 10.13 2.59 -15.01
C GLY A 262 9.57 1.80 -13.81
N LEU A 263 10.05 2.09 -12.60
CA LEU A 263 9.62 1.42 -11.37
C LEU A 263 8.31 2.03 -10.89
N THR A 264 7.30 1.18 -10.67
CA THR A 264 6.01 1.58 -10.10
C THR A 264 6.06 1.48 -8.57
N ALA A 265 5.55 2.51 -7.89
CA ALA A 265 5.29 2.41 -6.46
C ALA A 265 4.26 1.30 -6.21
N LYS A 266 4.60 0.33 -5.37
CA LYS A 266 3.74 -0.81 -5.03
C LYS A 266 3.06 -0.61 -3.68
N THR A 267 3.74 0.00 -2.71
CA THR A 267 3.25 0.21 -1.34
C THR A 267 3.12 1.69 -1.01
N ILE A 268 1.91 2.14 -0.68
CA ILE A 268 1.63 3.49 -0.18
C ILE A 268 1.23 3.38 1.29
N ILE A 269 1.88 4.15 2.15
CA ILE A 269 1.48 4.27 3.56
C ILE A 269 0.66 5.53 3.72
N ILE A 270 -0.52 5.40 4.30
CA ILE A 270 -1.36 6.52 4.72
C ILE A 270 -1.28 6.63 6.24
N ASP A 271 -1.00 7.83 6.73
CA ASP A 271 -0.91 8.11 8.14
C ASP A 271 -2.03 9.07 8.55
N PRO A 272 -3.13 8.57 9.14
CA PRO A 272 -4.14 9.46 9.71
C PRO A 272 -3.58 10.13 10.96
N GLY A 273 -3.42 11.46 10.94
CA GLY A 273 -2.90 12.26 12.05
C GLY A 273 -3.63 11.98 13.37
N HIS A 274 -2.95 12.18 14.51
CA HIS A 274 -3.52 12.05 15.86
C HIS A 274 -4.10 10.65 16.19
N GLY A 275 -5.09 10.57 17.09
CA GLY A 275 -5.81 9.35 17.46
C GLY A 275 -5.77 9.06 18.96
N GLY A 276 -6.80 8.37 19.47
CA GLY A 276 -6.95 8.03 20.87
C GLY A 276 -6.94 9.27 21.77
N LYS A 277 -5.94 9.35 22.65
CA LYS A 277 -5.73 10.46 23.61
C LYS A 277 -5.36 11.79 22.96
N ASP A 278 -4.92 11.77 21.71
CA ASP A 278 -4.63 12.97 20.93
C ASP A 278 -5.80 13.24 19.98
N PRO A 279 -6.65 14.25 20.25
CA PRO A 279 -7.79 14.56 19.39
C PRO A 279 -7.42 15.35 18.14
N GLY A 280 -6.21 15.94 18.07
CA GLY A 280 -5.88 16.96 17.10
C GLY A 280 -6.66 18.26 17.31
N ALA A 281 -6.76 19.09 16.26
CA ALA A 281 -7.48 20.36 16.33
C ALA A 281 -8.99 20.17 16.61
N PRO A 282 -9.58 20.98 17.50
CA PRO A 282 -11.01 20.98 17.75
C PRO A 282 -11.77 21.72 16.65
N GLY A 283 -12.94 21.20 16.29
CA GLY A 283 -13.93 21.86 15.44
C GLY A 283 -15.19 22.26 16.20
N ALA A 284 -16.25 22.59 15.46
CA ALA A 284 -17.55 22.91 16.07
C ALA A 284 -18.18 21.67 16.74
N GLY A 285 -18.71 21.85 17.96
CA GLY A 285 -19.37 20.79 18.71
C GLY A 285 -18.40 19.68 19.14
N THR A 286 -18.71 18.42 18.83
CA THR A 286 -17.89 17.25 19.18
C THR A 286 -16.92 16.86 18.06
N LEU A 287 -16.80 17.68 17.02
CA LEU A 287 -15.95 17.40 15.86
C LEU A 287 -14.48 17.58 16.22
N HIS A 288 -13.67 16.57 15.93
CA HIS A 288 -12.24 16.58 16.15
C HIS A 288 -11.51 16.09 14.91
N GLU A 289 -10.34 16.65 14.65
CA GLU A 289 -9.46 16.31 13.53
C GLU A 289 -9.25 14.80 13.39
N LYS A 290 -8.93 14.10 14.49
CA LYS A 290 -8.63 12.66 14.48
C LYS A 290 -9.69 11.79 13.79
N GLY A 291 -10.96 12.17 13.89
CA GLY A 291 -12.08 11.45 13.30
C GLY A 291 -12.24 11.76 11.81
N ILE A 292 -12.10 13.03 11.43
CA ILE A 292 -12.14 13.47 10.03
C ILE A 292 -11.02 12.79 9.24
N VAL A 293 -9.79 12.87 9.74
CA VAL A 293 -8.61 12.37 9.00
C VAL A 293 -8.60 10.86 8.92
N LEU A 294 -9.13 10.14 9.92
CA LEU A 294 -9.32 8.69 9.85
C LEU A 294 -10.32 8.32 8.75
N SER A 295 -11.45 9.04 8.67
CA SER A 295 -12.48 8.79 7.64
C SER A 295 -11.97 9.11 6.23
N ILE A 296 -11.30 10.25 6.03
CA ILE A 296 -10.68 10.62 4.75
C ILE A 296 -9.66 9.56 4.33
N SER A 297 -8.80 9.15 5.27
CA SER A 297 -7.75 8.16 5.01
C SER A 297 -8.31 6.79 4.65
N ALA A 298 -9.38 6.34 5.29
CA ALA A 298 -10.06 5.08 4.92
C ALA A 298 -10.64 5.14 3.51
N LYS A 299 -11.25 6.27 3.11
CA LYS A 299 -11.74 6.47 1.74
C LYS A 299 -10.60 6.51 0.73
N LEU A 300 -9.51 7.22 1.03
CA LEU A 300 -8.32 7.33 0.18
C LEU A 300 -7.69 5.96 -0.04
N ARG A 301 -7.57 5.19 1.04
CA ARG A 301 -7.12 3.82 1.05
C ARG A 301 -7.93 2.95 0.09
N ASP A 302 -9.26 2.95 0.22
CA ASP A 302 -10.13 2.14 -0.63
C ASP A 302 -9.96 2.49 -2.12
N ILE A 303 -9.87 3.79 -2.43
CA ILE A 303 -9.67 4.28 -3.80
C ILE A 303 -8.31 3.82 -4.36
N LEU A 304 -7.23 3.95 -3.59
CA LEU A 304 -5.88 3.55 -4.02
C LEU A 304 -5.74 2.01 -4.10
N THR A 305 -6.35 1.25 -3.20
CA THR A 305 -6.37 -0.22 -3.26
C THR A 305 -7.12 -0.70 -4.50
N ALA A 306 -8.25 -0.08 -4.83
CA ALA A 306 -9.00 -0.36 -6.07
C ALA A 306 -8.16 -0.08 -7.32
N LYS A 307 -7.26 0.92 -7.28
CA LYS A 307 -6.36 1.28 -8.38
C LYS A 307 -5.18 0.35 -8.59
N GLY A 308 -4.87 -0.55 -7.66
CA GLY A 308 -3.74 -1.47 -7.82
C GLY A 308 -2.72 -1.44 -6.69
N TYR A 309 -2.71 -0.38 -5.90
CA TYR A 309 -1.69 -0.17 -4.88
C TYR A 309 -1.91 -1.05 -3.66
N THR A 310 -0.83 -1.52 -3.06
CA THR A 310 -0.86 -1.99 -1.68
C THR A 310 -0.89 -0.78 -0.78
N VAL A 311 -1.95 -0.63 0.01
CA VAL A 311 -2.13 0.54 0.88
C VAL A 311 -2.19 0.07 2.31
N LEU A 312 -1.33 0.61 3.17
CA LEU A 312 -1.38 0.35 4.62
C LEU A 312 -1.66 1.65 5.36
N MET A 313 -2.36 1.55 6.47
CA MET A 313 -2.59 2.68 7.37
C MET A 313 -1.80 2.50 8.66
N THR A 314 -1.18 3.56 9.17
CA THR A 314 -0.53 3.56 10.50
C THR A 314 -1.56 3.26 11.61
N ARG A 315 -2.80 3.75 11.42
CA ARG A 315 -3.98 3.39 12.21
C ARG A 315 -5.24 3.30 11.35
N ASP A 316 -6.09 2.32 11.63
CA ASP A 316 -7.41 2.10 11.04
C ASP A 316 -8.54 2.18 12.08
N THR A 317 -8.18 2.48 13.33
CA THR A 317 -9.10 2.71 14.45
C THR A 317 -8.72 4.00 15.20
N ASP A 318 -9.56 4.42 16.17
CA ASP A 318 -9.25 5.54 17.05
C ASP A 318 -8.22 5.16 18.14
N ARG A 319 -6.98 4.93 17.72
CA ARG A 319 -5.85 4.64 18.61
C ARG A 319 -4.74 5.66 18.45
N PHE A 320 -4.04 5.94 19.53
CA PHE A 320 -2.86 6.80 19.52
C PHE A 320 -1.63 6.04 19.00
N ILE A 321 -0.91 6.61 18.03
CA ILE A 321 0.38 6.11 17.55
C ILE A 321 1.44 7.22 17.69
N PRO A 322 2.53 7.00 18.45
CA PRO A 322 3.63 7.96 18.54
C PRO A 322 4.27 8.26 17.19
N LEU A 323 4.75 9.49 16.96
CA LEU A 323 5.30 9.89 15.64
C LEU A 323 6.43 8.98 15.17
N LYS A 324 7.37 8.63 16.05
CA LYS A 324 8.46 7.67 15.77
C LYS A 324 7.93 6.32 15.27
N LYS A 325 6.82 5.82 15.82
CA LYS A 325 6.21 4.55 15.38
C LYS A 325 5.55 4.66 14.01
N ARG A 326 5.03 5.83 13.62
CA ARG A 326 4.47 6.06 12.28
C ARG A 326 5.55 5.95 11.20
N THR A 327 6.73 6.52 11.45
CA THR A 327 7.88 6.45 10.53
C THR A 327 8.55 5.09 10.52
N GLU A 328 8.64 4.42 11.68
CA GLU A 328 9.09 3.02 11.77
C GLU A 328 8.17 2.10 10.97
N PHE A 329 6.84 2.28 11.08
CA PHE A 329 5.86 1.51 10.32
C PHE A 329 6.10 1.61 8.81
N ALA A 330 6.34 2.82 8.29
CA ALA A 330 6.64 3.01 6.87
C ALA A 330 7.94 2.32 6.44
N THR A 331 8.97 2.38 7.29
CA THR A 331 10.27 1.76 7.03
C THR A 331 10.18 0.23 7.06
N GLN A 332 9.57 -0.33 8.10
CA GLN A 332 9.33 -1.78 8.26
C GLN A 332 8.50 -2.32 7.11
N HIS A 333 7.47 -1.57 6.74
CA HIS A 333 6.65 -1.87 5.60
C HIS A 333 7.18 -1.27 4.30
N LYS A 334 8.50 -1.18 4.09
CA LYS A 334 9.15 -0.91 2.78
C LYS A 334 8.32 0.00 1.86
N ALA A 335 7.88 1.14 2.40
CA ALA A 335 6.98 2.04 1.70
C ALA A 335 7.66 2.55 0.41
N ASP A 336 6.86 2.89 -0.58
CA ASP A 336 7.32 3.66 -1.74
C ASP A 336 6.88 5.13 -1.62
N LEU A 337 5.75 5.40 -0.96
CA LEU A 337 5.26 6.74 -0.63
C LEU A 337 4.68 6.76 0.79
N PHE A 338 4.76 7.93 1.45
CA PHE A 338 4.15 8.19 2.74
C PHE A 338 3.27 9.44 2.68
N LEU A 339 1.99 9.31 3.04
CA LEU A 339 1.01 10.39 3.00
C LEU A 339 0.44 10.60 4.41
N SER A 340 0.86 11.66 5.10
CA SER A 340 0.22 12.06 6.37
C SER A 340 -1.00 12.92 6.10
N ILE A 341 -2.16 12.55 6.66
CA ILE A 341 -3.44 13.24 6.44
C ILE A 341 -3.82 13.98 7.72
N HIS A 342 -3.95 15.30 7.62
CA HIS A 342 -4.31 16.23 8.69
C HIS A 342 -5.48 17.13 8.28
N ALA A 343 -6.07 17.80 9.26
CA ALA A 343 -7.08 18.84 9.08
C ALA A 343 -6.81 19.96 10.08
N ASN A 344 -6.03 20.94 9.61
CA ASN A 344 -5.47 22.09 10.31
C ASN A 344 -6.38 22.72 11.37
N GLY A 345 -5.75 23.35 12.37
CA GLY A 345 -6.41 24.18 13.37
C GLY A 345 -5.75 25.53 13.53
N SER A 346 -6.53 26.60 13.61
CA SER A 346 -6.05 27.96 13.86
C SER A 346 -6.83 28.61 15.01
N GLU A 347 -6.16 29.52 15.73
CA GLU A 347 -6.81 30.45 16.66
C GLU A 347 -7.72 31.44 15.91
N SER A 348 -7.41 31.73 14.64
CA SER A 348 -8.27 32.53 13.78
C SER A 348 -9.35 31.66 13.15
N SER A 349 -10.59 31.83 13.58
CA SER A 349 -11.76 31.15 13.00
C SER A 349 -12.01 31.47 11.52
N LYS A 350 -11.32 32.48 10.97
CA LYS A 350 -11.36 32.86 9.55
C LYS A 350 -10.36 32.11 8.68
N ALA A 351 -9.35 31.47 9.28
CA ALA A 351 -8.37 30.70 8.51
C ALA A 351 -9.09 29.59 7.73
N ASN A 352 -8.78 29.46 6.45
CA ASN A 352 -9.35 28.46 5.57
C ASN A 352 -8.37 28.06 4.45
N GLY A 353 -8.72 26.97 3.75
CA GLY A 353 -7.99 26.48 2.59
C GLY A 353 -7.14 25.24 2.86
N ILE A 354 -6.56 24.73 1.78
CA ILE A 354 -5.78 23.49 1.75
C ILE A 354 -4.31 23.82 1.52
N GLU A 355 -3.42 23.15 2.23
CA GLU A 355 -1.95 23.23 2.04
C GLU A 355 -1.32 21.83 2.10
N THR A 356 -0.19 21.67 1.44
CA THR A 356 0.57 20.42 1.45
C THR A 356 2.03 20.69 1.77
N TYR A 357 2.58 19.95 2.71
CA TYR A 357 3.95 20.08 3.20
C TYR A 357 4.84 18.94 2.72
N TYR A 358 6.08 19.26 2.39
CA TYR A 358 7.17 18.29 2.28
C TYR A 358 8.28 18.66 3.26
N LEU A 359 9.23 17.75 3.48
CA LEU A 359 10.36 18.02 4.34
C LEU A 359 11.44 18.82 3.61
N ASP A 360 11.80 19.98 4.18
CA ASP A 360 13.01 20.71 3.86
C ASP A 360 13.65 21.19 5.17
N VAL A 361 14.93 20.86 5.37
CA VAL A 361 15.68 21.21 6.58
C VAL A 361 16.22 22.64 6.53
N THR A 362 16.16 23.30 5.37
CA THR A 362 16.60 24.69 5.17
C THR A 362 15.47 25.72 5.41
N SER A 363 14.31 25.26 5.92
CA SER A 363 13.14 26.10 6.14
C SER A 363 13.43 27.34 6.98
N THR A 364 12.95 28.50 6.51
CA THR A 364 12.96 29.78 7.23
C THR A 364 11.56 30.36 7.41
N ASP A 365 10.50 29.66 6.97
CA ASP A 365 9.12 30.13 7.10
C ASP A 365 8.59 29.91 8.53
N SER A 366 8.58 30.99 9.31
CA SER A 366 8.09 30.98 10.69
C SER A 366 6.65 30.47 10.85
N ALA A 367 5.77 30.69 9.87
CA ALA A 367 4.38 30.23 9.97
C ALA A 367 4.29 28.71 9.79
N SER A 368 5.02 28.15 8.83
CA SER A 368 5.10 26.71 8.60
C SER A 368 5.81 25.99 9.77
N GLU A 369 6.84 26.61 10.34
CA GLU A 369 7.54 26.06 11.51
C GLU A 369 6.67 26.05 12.77
N LYS A 370 5.77 27.03 12.97
CA LYS A 370 4.81 26.99 14.08
C LYS A 370 3.85 25.80 13.98
N ILE A 371 3.40 25.46 12.77
CA ILE A 371 2.55 24.28 12.53
C ILE A 371 3.36 23.01 12.80
N ALA A 372 4.58 22.91 12.27
CA ALA A 372 5.44 21.77 12.54
C ALA A 372 5.74 21.57 14.03
N VAL A 373 6.03 22.65 14.77
CA VAL A 373 6.24 22.58 16.22
C VAL A 373 5.01 22.00 16.91
N ARG A 374 3.80 22.48 16.60
CA ARG A 374 2.55 21.97 17.16
C ARG A 374 2.37 20.47 16.91
N GLU A 375 2.59 20.03 15.67
CA GLU A 375 2.48 18.61 15.31
C GLU A 375 3.58 17.75 15.95
N ASN A 376 4.73 18.34 16.28
CA ASN A 376 5.87 17.64 16.87
C ASN A 376 5.85 17.53 18.40
N ILE A 377 4.87 18.14 19.11
CA ILE A 377 4.85 18.26 20.60
C ILE A 377 5.00 16.92 21.33
N ASN A 378 4.71 15.78 20.68
CA ASN A 378 4.87 14.44 21.24
C ASN A 378 5.70 13.50 20.34
N SER A 379 6.80 14.01 19.77
CA SER A 379 7.64 13.29 18.82
C SER A 379 8.26 12.00 19.36
N GLY A 380 8.66 12.00 20.65
CA GLY A 380 9.32 10.88 21.30
C GLY A 380 10.77 10.65 20.86
N TYR A 381 11.40 11.63 20.20
CA TYR A 381 12.82 11.61 19.86
C TYR A 381 13.65 12.39 20.89
N SER A 382 14.87 11.92 21.17
CA SER A 382 15.88 12.73 21.87
C SER A 382 16.55 13.72 20.91
N ILE A 383 17.26 14.72 21.46
CA ILE A 383 18.03 15.70 20.66
C ILE A 383 19.07 14.97 19.78
N GLN A 384 19.82 14.02 20.35
CA GLN A 384 20.84 13.27 19.62
C GLN A 384 20.26 12.38 18.51
N GLU A 385 19.09 11.76 18.74
CA GLU A 385 18.42 10.97 17.71
C GLU A 385 17.93 11.87 16.56
N LEU A 386 17.45 13.07 16.87
CA LEU A 386 17.02 14.04 15.86
C LEU A 386 18.22 14.55 15.05
N ASP A 387 19.35 14.86 15.69
CA ASP A 387 20.59 15.26 15.01
C ASP A 387 21.07 14.18 14.04
N THR A 388 21.08 12.91 14.47
CA THR A 388 21.46 11.77 13.60
C THR A 388 20.51 11.63 12.41
N LEU A 389 19.20 11.84 12.60
CA LEU A 389 18.23 11.82 11.51
C LEU A 389 18.44 12.98 10.54
N LEU A 390 18.79 14.17 11.05
CA LEU A 390 19.10 15.37 10.26
C LEU A 390 20.42 15.24 9.49
N GLU A 391 21.43 14.56 10.03
CA GLU A 391 22.69 14.28 9.34
C GLU A 391 22.50 13.35 8.13
N GLY A 392 21.59 12.37 8.23
CA GLY A 392 21.23 11.48 7.13
C GLY A 392 20.35 12.12 6.04
N LEU A 393 19.84 13.34 6.26
CA LEU A 393 18.87 14.02 5.41
C LEU A 393 19.46 14.77 4.21
N ILE A 394 20.78 14.78 4.05
CA ILE A 394 21.46 15.24 2.81
C ILE A 394 21.29 14.17 1.71
N ARG A 395 20.04 13.94 1.30
CA ARG A 395 19.71 13.26 0.04
C ARG A 395 18.75 14.17 -0.73
N GLU A 396 19.33 15.06 -1.53
CA GLU A 396 18.62 16.03 -2.38
C GLU A 396 17.45 15.40 -3.18
N SER A 397 17.57 14.12 -3.57
CA SER A 397 16.54 13.41 -4.34
C SER A 397 15.22 13.16 -3.58
N LYS A 398 15.24 12.92 -2.26
CA LYS A 398 14.01 12.69 -1.47
C LYS A 398 13.18 13.97 -1.38
N SER A 399 13.84 15.11 -1.13
CA SER A 399 13.17 16.41 -1.00
C SER A 399 12.49 16.79 -2.32
N GLU A 400 13.17 16.58 -3.45
CA GLU A 400 12.62 16.90 -4.77
C GLU A 400 11.41 16.04 -5.16
N ASP A 401 11.47 14.71 -4.95
CA ASP A 401 10.33 13.84 -5.22
C ASP A 401 9.15 14.13 -4.27
N SER A 402 9.41 14.43 -3.00
CA SER A 402 8.37 14.84 -2.04
C SER A 402 7.72 16.16 -2.45
N ARG A 403 8.51 17.13 -2.93
CA ARG A 403 8.03 18.41 -3.45
C ARG A 403 7.14 18.22 -4.68
N ARG A 404 7.54 17.38 -5.63
CA ARG A 404 6.74 17.05 -6.83
C ARG A 404 5.44 16.31 -6.48
N LEU A 405 5.50 15.38 -5.53
CA LEU A 405 4.32 14.69 -5.00
C LEU A 405 3.36 15.70 -4.36
N ALA A 406 3.87 16.59 -3.49
CA ALA A 406 3.09 17.63 -2.85
C ALA A 406 2.41 18.55 -3.87
N GLN A 407 3.12 18.97 -4.91
CA GLN A 407 2.58 19.79 -6.00
C GLN A 407 1.44 19.08 -6.74
N SER A 408 1.63 17.80 -7.07
CA SER A 408 0.63 17.02 -7.80
C SER A 408 -0.65 16.83 -6.98
N VAL A 409 -0.50 16.57 -5.68
CA VAL A 409 -1.62 16.41 -4.74
C VAL A 409 -2.33 17.72 -4.45
N GLN A 410 -1.58 18.80 -4.15
CA GLN A 410 -2.14 20.14 -3.91
C GLN A 410 -2.97 20.60 -5.10
N GLN A 411 -2.43 20.47 -6.33
CA GLN A 411 -3.13 20.89 -7.53
C GLN A 411 -4.43 20.10 -7.75
N ALA A 412 -4.40 18.78 -7.52
CA ALA A 412 -5.60 17.95 -7.65
C ALA A 412 -6.67 18.30 -6.60
N LEU A 413 -6.26 18.56 -5.35
CA LEU A 413 -7.14 18.98 -4.27
C LEU A 413 -7.85 20.30 -4.59
N VAL A 414 -7.09 21.33 -4.97
CA VAL A 414 -7.64 22.65 -5.30
C VAL A 414 -8.60 22.55 -6.49
N GLN A 415 -8.22 21.83 -7.55
CA GLN A 415 -9.06 21.63 -8.74
C GLN A 415 -10.39 20.93 -8.43
N SER A 416 -10.38 19.92 -7.54
CA SER A 416 -11.56 19.11 -7.24
C SER A 416 -12.49 19.78 -6.21
N THR A 417 -11.90 20.46 -5.23
CA THR A 417 -12.63 21.02 -4.08
C THR A 417 -13.04 22.47 -4.27
N GLY A 418 -12.31 23.25 -5.07
CA GLY A 418 -12.45 24.70 -5.15
C GLY A 418 -12.08 25.41 -3.84
N ALA A 419 -11.38 24.74 -2.92
CA ALA A 419 -10.90 25.35 -1.68
C ALA A 419 -9.84 26.41 -1.96
N VAL A 420 -9.63 27.32 -1.00
CA VAL A 420 -8.56 28.31 -1.08
C VAL A 420 -7.22 27.58 -1.16
N ASP A 421 -6.44 27.89 -2.19
CA ASP A 421 -5.11 27.32 -2.38
C ASP A 421 -4.10 28.05 -1.50
N ARG A 422 -3.56 27.36 -0.49
CA ARG A 422 -2.50 27.88 0.37
C ARG A 422 -1.11 27.41 -0.07
N GLY A 423 -1.05 26.66 -1.17
CA GLY A 423 0.17 26.23 -1.84
C GLY A 423 0.86 25.03 -1.22
N VAL A 424 2.00 24.69 -1.83
CA VAL A 424 2.96 23.71 -1.32
C VAL A 424 4.01 24.41 -0.48
N LYS A 425 4.26 23.88 0.72
CA LYS A 425 5.16 24.45 1.71
C LYS A 425 6.16 23.41 2.20
N HIS A 426 7.13 23.85 3.00
CA HIS A 426 8.06 22.94 3.66
C HIS A 426 8.26 23.33 5.12
N ALA A 427 8.43 22.31 5.96
CA ALA A 427 8.77 22.48 7.38
C ALA A 427 9.32 21.20 7.97
N ARG A 428 9.90 21.30 9.17
CA ARG A 428 10.54 20.20 9.89
C ARG A 428 9.54 19.34 10.67
N PHE A 429 8.55 18.78 9.98
CA PHE A 429 7.65 17.78 10.57
C PHE A 429 8.41 16.49 10.86
N VAL A 430 8.44 16.07 12.14
CA VAL A 430 9.14 14.84 12.57
C VAL A 430 8.62 13.61 11.83
N VAL A 431 7.31 13.56 11.56
CA VAL A 431 6.69 12.47 10.80
C VAL A 431 7.23 12.36 9.36
N LEU A 432 7.77 13.44 8.80
CA LEU A 432 8.41 13.43 7.48
C LEU A 432 9.92 13.17 7.56
N ILE A 433 10.58 13.60 8.65
CA ILE A 433 12.02 13.39 8.94
C ILE A 433 12.36 11.90 8.95
N GLY A 434 11.60 11.09 9.69
CA GLY A 434 11.92 9.68 9.90
C GLY A 434 11.69 8.74 8.70
N THR A 435 11.14 9.25 7.59
CA THR A 435 10.87 8.42 6.40
C THR A 435 12.06 8.38 5.44
N LYS A 436 12.27 7.27 4.73
CA LYS A 436 13.33 7.14 3.71
C LYS A 436 12.81 7.27 2.27
N VAL A 437 11.55 7.66 2.12
CA VAL A 437 10.76 7.64 0.88
C VAL A 437 10.17 9.01 0.63
N PRO A 438 9.69 9.35 -0.58
CA PRO A 438 8.92 10.57 -0.79
C PRO A 438 7.74 10.64 0.17
N ALA A 439 7.66 11.73 0.93
CA ALA A 439 6.72 11.86 2.05
C ALA A 439 6.13 13.27 2.10
N ILE A 440 4.82 13.35 2.26
CA ILE A 440 4.09 14.63 2.36
C ILE A 440 3.12 14.61 3.53
N LEU A 441 2.82 15.79 4.07
CA LEU A 441 1.73 16.03 5.02
C LEU A 441 0.69 16.92 4.35
N ILE A 442 -0.57 16.50 4.36
CA ILE A 442 -1.67 17.16 3.65
C ILE A 442 -2.62 17.74 4.69
N GLU A 443 -2.77 19.07 4.69
CA GLU A 443 -3.78 19.77 5.46
C GLU A 443 -5.04 19.93 4.62
N THR A 444 -6.05 19.10 4.90
CA THR A 444 -7.25 18.97 4.06
C THR A 444 -8.26 20.12 4.20
N GLY A 445 -7.99 21.08 5.09
CA GLY A 445 -8.84 22.22 5.43
C GLY A 445 -8.74 22.53 6.93
N PHE A 446 -9.30 23.66 7.37
CA PHE A 446 -9.26 24.06 8.79
C PHE A 446 -10.47 23.53 9.55
N VAL A 447 -10.31 22.51 10.39
CA VAL A 447 -11.41 21.97 11.21
C VAL A 447 -11.97 23.01 12.20
N SER A 448 -11.11 23.92 12.65
CA SER A 448 -11.45 25.06 13.52
C SER A 448 -12.31 26.12 12.84
N ASN A 449 -12.37 26.14 11.51
CA ASN A 449 -13.22 27.06 10.75
C ASN A 449 -14.63 26.46 10.68
N ALA A 450 -15.66 27.19 11.11
CA ALA A 450 -17.01 26.65 11.19
C ALA A 450 -17.55 26.13 9.85
N VAL A 451 -17.25 26.81 8.73
CA VAL A 451 -17.72 26.43 7.40
C VAL A 451 -16.92 25.25 6.86
N GLU A 452 -15.59 25.27 6.98
CA GLU A 452 -14.77 24.15 6.51
C GLU A 452 -14.96 22.92 7.38
N GLY A 453 -15.01 23.06 8.71
CA GLY A 453 -15.30 21.97 9.64
C GLY A 453 -16.62 21.26 9.32
N GLN A 454 -17.69 22.01 9.02
CA GLN A 454 -18.96 21.42 8.57
C GLN A 454 -18.81 20.65 7.26
N LYS A 455 -18.08 21.19 6.27
CA LYS A 455 -17.81 20.48 5.00
C LYS A 455 -16.99 19.22 5.24
N LEU A 456 -15.91 19.31 6.00
CA LEU A 456 -15.00 18.23 6.37
C LEU A 456 -15.71 17.12 7.16
N ALA A 457 -16.78 17.42 7.88
CA ALA A 457 -17.61 16.43 8.55
C ALA A 457 -18.47 15.60 7.57
N THR A 458 -18.71 16.07 6.35
CA THR A 458 -19.57 15.36 5.39
C THR A 458 -18.82 14.25 4.65
N SER A 459 -19.44 13.07 4.56
CA SER A 459 -18.88 11.92 3.84
C SER A 459 -18.61 12.23 2.35
N ALA A 460 -19.45 13.06 1.73
CA ALA A 460 -19.31 13.46 0.32
C ALA A 460 -18.04 14.31 0.09
N TYR A 461 -17.78 15.30 0.94
CA TYR A 461 -16.59 16.13 0.82
C TYR A 461 -15.32 15.33 1.17
N GLN A 462 -15.37 14.47 2.17
CA GLN A 462 -14.28 13.55 2.51
C GLN A 462 -13.95 12.62 1.33
N HIS A 463 -14.96 12.06 0.65
CA HIS A 463 -14.75 11.22 -0.53
C HIS A 463 -14.16 12.02 -1.70
N LYS A 464 -14.58 13.28 -1.88
CA LYS A 464 -14.03 14.20 -2.87
C LYS A 464 -12.54 14.50 -2.60
N ILE A 465 -12.17 14.78 -1.35
CA ILE A 465 -10.77 14.97 -0.93
C ILE A 465 -9.96 13.71 -1.21
N ALA A 466 -10.43 12.55 -0.75
CA ALA A 466 -9.77 11.26 -0.97
C ALA A 466 -9.55 10.96 -2.45
N THR A 467 -10.55 11.22 -3.29
CA THR A 467 -10.44 11.05 -4.75
C THR A 467 -9.40 11.98 -5.36
N ALA A 468 -9.35 13.24 -4.92
CA ALA A 468 -8.38 14.22 -5.39
C ALA A 468 -6.95 13.87 -5.00
N ILE A 469 -6.73 13.40 -3.76
CA ILE A 469 -5.41 12.93 -3.32
C ILE A 469 -4.96 11.74 -4.18
N ALA A 470 -5.84 10.75 -4.40
CA ALA A 470 -5.52 9.61 -5.26
C ALA A 470 -5.16 10.02 -6.70
N GLN A 471 -5.87 11.00 -7.27
CA GLN A 471 -5.54 11.57 -8.58
C GLN A 471 -4.18 12.27 -8.59
N GLY A 472 -3.85 13.02 -7.53
CA GLY A 472 -2.54 13.64 -7.37
C GLY A 472 -1.40 12.64 -7.28
N VAL A 473 -1.62 11.54 -6.54
CA VAL A 473 -0.68 10.42 -6.45
C VAL A 473 -0.49 9.76 -7.83
N ASP A 474 -1.56 9.46 -8.56
CA ASP A 474 -1.49 8.90 -9.92
C ASP A 474 -0.70 9.83 -10.87
N ARG A 475 -0.94 11.15 -10.80
CA ARG A 475 -0.20 12.15 -11.59
C ARG A 475 1.29 12.14 -11.25
N PHE A 476 1.63 12.08 -9.96
CA PHE A 476 3.01 12.04 -9.50
C PHE A 476 3.75 10.79 -9.99
N LEU A 477 3.12 9.62 -9.84
CA LEU A 477 3.66 8.34 -10.29
C LEU A 477 3.73 8.24 -11.82
N GLY A 478 3.02 9.13 -12.52
CA GLY A 478 2.77 9.07 -13.95
C GLY A 478 1.66 8.06 -14.24
N GLN A 479 0.66 8.46 -15.02
CA GLN A 479 -0.17 7.46 -15.70
C GLN A 479 0.76 6.51 -16.45
N ILE A 480 0.48 5.20 -16.43
CA ILE A 480 1.11 4.22 -17.34
C ILE A 480 0.64 4.56 -18.77
N GLY A 481 1.11 5.68 -19.30
CA GLY A 481 1.17 6.03 -20.70
C GLY A 481 2.62 5.82 -21.10
N GLU A 482 2.81 4.95 -22.08
CA GLU A 482 4.08 4.41 -22.58
C GLU A 482 5.31 5.25 -22.23
N THR A 483 6.23 4.68 -21.44
CA THR A 483 7.55 5.28 -21.28
C THR A 483 8.23 5.39 -22.66
N PRO A 484 9.14 6.36 -22.89
CA PRO A 484 9.85 6.47 -24.18
C PRO A 484 10.54 5.17 -24.60
N PHE A 485 10.94 4.36 -23.63
CA PHE A 485 11.52 3.04 -23.83
C PHE A 485 10.49 2.01 -24.33
N VAL A 486 9.29 1.97 -23.74
CA VAL A 486 8.18 1.13 -24.21
C VAL A 486 7.70 1.62 -25.56
N ALA A 487 7.49 2.92 -25.76
CA ALA A 487 7.09 3.49 -27.06
C ALA A 487 8.10 3.15 -28.18
N ALA A 488 9.40 3.19 -27.90
CA ALA A 488 10.43 2.79 -28.85
C ALA A 488 10.39 1.29 -29.16
N GLN A 489 10.06 0.44 -28.17
CA GLN A 489 9.98 -1.01 -28.34
C GLN A 489 8.68 -1.44 -29.04
N THR A 490 7.55 -0.79 -28.76
CA THR A 490 6.27 -0.97 -29.45
C THR A 490 6.39 -0.51 -30.91
N ALA A 491 7.07 0.61 -31.19
CA ALA A 491 7.36 1.06 -32.55
C ALA A 491 8.29 0.08 -33.30
N LYS A 492 9.26 -0.52 -32.61
CA LYS A 492 10.16 -1.54 -33.20
C LYS A 492 9.44 -2.85 -33.52
N LEU A 493 8.51 -3.28 -32.66
CA LEU A 493 7.64 -4.45 -32.84
C LEU A 493 6.61 -4.23 -33.96
N ALA A 494 6.01 -3.04 -34.04
CA ALA A 494 5.13 -2.65 -35.13
C ALA A 494 5.87 -2.63 -36.49
N ALA A 495 7.11 -2.12 -36.53
CA ALA A 495 7.93 -2.09 -37.74
C ALA A 495 8.43 -3.48 -38.19
N THR A 496 8.53 -4.46 -37.29
CA THR A 496 8.90 -5.85 -37.64
C THR A 496 7.70 -6.68 -38.09
N SER A 497 6.50 -6.38 -37.61
CA SER A 497 5.23 -6.94 -38.10
C SER A 497 4.98 -6.60 -39.58
N THR A 498 5.20 -5.35 -39.98
CA THR A 498 4.99 -4.88 -41.36
C THR A 498 6.00 -5.44 -42.37
N LYS A 499 7.14 -5.98 -41.91
CA LYS A 499 8.16 -6.62 -42.76
C LYS A 499 7.94 -8.14 -42.96
N ARG A 500 7.01 -8.77 -42.24
CA ARG A 500 6.67 -10.21 -42.44
C ARG A 500 5.45 -10.44 -43.32
N ASN A 501 4.71 -9.40 -43.70
CA ASN A 501 3.56 -9.45 -44.60
C ASN A 501 3.79 -8.68 -45.91
N ARG A 502 5.03 -8.66 -46.42
CA ARG A 502 5.35 -8.25 -47.79
C ARG A 502 6.24 -9.28 -48.45
#